data_AF-A0A3A4VWF8-F1
#
_entry.id   AF-A0A3A4VWF8-F1
#
_cell.length_a   1.000
_cell.length_b   1.000
_cell.length_c   1.000
_cell.angle_alpha   90.00
_cell.angle_beta   90.00
_cell.angle_gamma   90.00
#
_symmetry.space_group_name_H-M   'P 1'
#
loop_
_entity.id
_entity.type
_entity.pdbx_description
1 polymer ?
#
loop_
_entity_poly.entity_id
_entity_poly.type
_entity_poly.pdbx_seq_one_letter_code
_entity_poly.pdbx_strand_id
1 'polypeptide(L)'
;MIDQKAIAWFQCLHWADINFDRYICYDESPATEIAIAFQWFASEYVVIEGWQEIDFHDAAIDELLGNNQDSIELLRRARNAVFHYQKKPFDPRLEEFARDFHKKGWLVDLHQLFLKFMLCYPESIYPYGERREEFANSFYEIVGWKPCLLQAT
;
A
#
# COMPACT_ATOMS: atom_id res chain seq x y z
N MET A 1 22.10 -10.25 5.39
CA MET A 1 20.79 -10.83 5.76
C MET A 1 19.78 -9.72 5.56
N ILE A 2 18.70 -9.94 4.82
CA ILE A 2 17.68 -8.91 4.58
C ILE A 2 17.02 -8.60 5.95
N ASP A 3 16.78 -7.33 6.23
CA ASP A 3 16.11 -6.90 7.47
C ASP A 3 14.70 -7.51 7.54
N GLN A 4 14.38 -8.17 8.65
CA GLN A 4 13.07 -8.79 8.88
C GLN A 4 11.94 -7.76 8.90
N LYS A 5 12.19 -6.55 9.40
CA LYS A 5 11.19 -5.47 9.39
C LYS A 5 10.88 -5.03 7.96
N ALA A 6 11.91 -4.90 7.14
CA ALA A 6 11.74 -4.61 5.72
C ALA A 6 10.89 -5.69 5.03
N ILE A 7 11.19 -6.98 5.26
CA ILE A 7 10.39 -8.08 4.70
C ILE A 7 8.92 -7.96 5.12
N ALA A 8 8.65 -7.71 6.41
CA ALA A 8 7.28 -7.56 6.91
C ALA A 8 6.55 -6.40 6.21
N TRP A 9 7.24 -5.28 5.99
CA TRP A 9 6.69 -4.14 5.24
C TRP A 9 6.33 -4.49 3.80
N PHE A 10 7.23 -5.16 3.08
CA PHE A 10 6.95 -5.59 1.70
C PHE A 10 5.80 -6.60 1.62
N GLN A 11 5.64 -7.46 2.63
CA GLN A 11 4.47 -8.35 2.72
C GLN A 11 3.18 -7.56 2.94
N CYS A 12 3.19 -6.54 3.81
CA CYS A 12 2.04 -5.65 3.95
C CYS A 12 1.71 -4.91 2.65
N LEU A 13 2.72 -4.44 1.91
CA LEU A 13 2.53 -3.82 0.60
C LEU A 13 1.92 -4.79 -0.40
N HIS A 14 2.40 -6.04 -0.47
CA HIS A 14 1.81 -7.06 -1.32
C HIS A 14 0.32 -7.33 -0.97
N TRP A 15 -0.03 -7.37 0.31
CA TRP A 15 -1.43 -7.54 0.71
C TRP A 15 -2.29 -6.32 0.37
N ALA A 16 -1.73 -5.12 0.45
CA ALA A 16 -2.39 -3.90 -0.01
C ALA A 16 -2.63 -3.93 -1.51
N ASP A 17 -1.66 -4.40 -2.29
CA ASP A 17 -1.72 -4.57 -3.76
C ASP A 17 -2.86 -5.52 -4.17
N ILE A 18 -3.05 -6.64 -3.45
CA ILE A 18 -4.20 -7.53 -3.67
C ILE A 18 -5.54 -6.80 -3.47
N ASN A 19 -5.64 -5.93 -2.48
CA ASN A 19 -6.87 -5.16 -2.25
C ASN A 19 -7.03 -4.02 -3.25
N PHE A 20 -5.92 -3.42 -3.69
CA PHE A 20 -5.90 -2.43 -4.77
C PHE A 20 -6.40 -3.04 -6.08
N ASP A 21 -5.92 -4.22 -6.46
CA ASP A 21 -6.38 -4.97 -7.64
C ASP A 21 -7.89 -5.22 -7.61
N ARG A 22 -8.42 -5.63 -6.45
CA ARG A 22 -9.88 -5.81 -6.26
C ARG A 22 -10.65 -4.51 -6.41
N TYR A 23 -10.07 -3.41 -5.95
CA TYR A 23 -10.68 -2.08 -6.04
C TYR A 23 -10.71 -1.57 -7.49
N ILE A 24 -9.62 -1.73 -8.26
CA ILE A 24 -9.54 -1.24 -9.64
C ILE A 24 -10.29 -2.13 -10.65
N CYS A 25 -10.38 -3.45 -10.43
CA CYS A 25 -11.00 -4.40 -11.37
C CYS A 25 -12.53 -4.52 -11.19
N TYR A 26 -13.17 -3.54 -10.57
CA TYR A 26 -14.50 -3.68 -10.01
C TYR A 26 -15.65 -3.77 -11.03
N ASP A 27 -16.57 -4.73 -10.83
CA ASP A 27 -17.86 -4.90 -11.55
C ASP A 27 -18.93 -5.57 -10.66
N GLU A 28 -19.29 -4.97 -9.50
CA GLU A 28 -20.33 -5.51 -8.60
C GLU A 28 -21.31 -4.46 -8.04
N SER A 29 -22.05 -4.79 -6.96
CA SER A 29 -23.04 -3.94 -6.27
C SER A 29 -22.43 -2.87 -5.34
N PRO A 30 -23.02 -1.66 -5.19
CA PRO A 30 -22.44 -0.56 -4.40
C PRO A 30 -22.00 -0.90 -2.96
N ALA A 31 -22.66 -1.87 -2.30
CA ALA A 31 -22.25 -2.32 -0.98
C ALA A 31 -20.89 -3.06 -0.98
N THR A 32 -20.62 -3.86 -2.03
CA THR A 32 -19.33 -4.52 -2.24
C THR A 32 -18.24 -3.48 -2.53
N GLU A 33 -18.54 -2.46 -3.34
CA GLU A 33 -17.58 -1.41 -3.72
C GLU A 33 -16.99 -0.74 -2.48
N ILE A 34 -17.89 -0.32 -1.57
CA ILE A 34 -17.53 0.31 -0.30
C ILE A 34 -16.64 -0.62 0.53
N ALA A 35 -17.01 -1.89 0.65
CA ALA A 35 -16.24 -2.86 1.44
C ALA A 35 -14.83 -3.07 0.87
N ILE A 36 -14.69 -3.24 -0.45
CA ILE A 36 -13.40 -3.44 -1.12
C ILE A 36 -12.53 -2.19 -0.99
N ALA A 37 -13.09 -1.01 -1.24
CA ALA A 37 -12.37 0.26 -1.13
C ALA A 37 -11.81 0.44 0.29
N PHE A 38 -12.65 0.21 1.31
CA PHE A 38 -12.23 0.33 2.70
C PHE A 38 -11.17 -0.70 3.11
N GLN A 39 -11.20 -1.92 2.58
CA GLN A 39 -10.12 -2.90 2.79
C GLN A 39 -8.80 -2.38 2.23
N TRP A 40 -8.80 -1.85 1.00
CA TRP A 40 -7.61 -1.27 0.41
C TRP A 40 -7.08 -0.10 1.24
N PHE A 41 -7.93 0.88 1.59
CA PHE A 41 -7.51 2.05 2.38
C PHE A 41 -6.92 1.68 3.73
N ALA A 42 -7.52 0.69 4.39
CA ALA A 42 -7.03 0.22 5.67
C ALA A 42 -5.66 -0.46 5.52
N SER A 43 -5.46 -1.29 4.49
CA SER A 43 -4.15 -1.89 4.19
C SER A 43 -3.11 -0.86 3.77
N GLU A 44 -3.48 0.13 2.95
CA GLU A 44 -2.58 1.19 2.48
C GLU A 44 -2.03 2.02 3.65
N TYR A 45 -2.89 2.34 4.63
CA TYR A 45 -2.42 3.01 5.84
C TYR A 45 -1.38 2.20 6.61
N VAL A 46 -1.52 0.87 6.68
CA VAL A 46 -0.53 0.00 7.33
C VAL A 46 0.81 0.05 6.60
N VAL A 47 0.81 0.15 5.27
CA VAL A 47 2.02 0.37 4.47
C VAL A 47 2.66 1.71 4.84
N ILE A 48 1.88 2.79 4.94
CA ILE A 48 2.38 4.11 5.36
C ILE A 48 2.97 4.08 6.78
N GLU A 49 2.27 3.44 7.72
CA GLU A 49 2.71 3.30 9.12
C GLU A 49 4.04 2.56 9.20
N GLY A 50 4.18 1.45 8.48
CA GLY A 50 5.43 0.69 8.45
C GLY A 50 6.57 1.40 7.71
N TRP A 51 6.27 2.20 6.68
CA TRP A 51 7.26 3.01 5.96
C TRP A 51 7.93 3.99 6.93
N GLN A 52 7.11 4.65 7.74
CA GLN A 52 7.56 5.59 8.78
C GLN A 52 8.28 4.88 9.94
N GLU A 53 7.84 3.68 10.35
CA GLU A 53 8.49 2.94 11.44
C GLU A 53 9.88 2.41 11.06
N ILE A 54 10.04 1.98 9.82
CA ILE A 54 11.32 1.43 9.30
C ILE A 54 12.28 2.55 8.89
N ASP A 55 11.79 3.79 8.81
CA ASP A 55 12.55 4.96 8.38
C ASP A 55 13.08 4.81 6.95
N PHE A 56 12.21 4.33 6.05
CA PHE A 56 12.51 4.37 4.63
C PHE A 56 12.38 5.79 4.09
N HIS A 57 13.17 6.07 3.05
CA HIS A 57 13.19 7.36 2.39
C HIS A 57 13.23 7.20 0.87
N ASP A 58 12.37 7.97 0.21
CA ASP A 58 12.33 8.17 -1.23
C ASP A 58 11.69 9.52 -1.47
N ALA A 59 12.36 10.37 -2.26
CA ALA A 59 11.97 11.77 -2.38
C ALA A 59 10.51 11.96 -2.88
N ALA A 60 10.05 11.12 -3.81
CA ALA A 60 8.71 11.24 -4.37
C ALA A 60 7.64 10.74 -3.38
N ILE A 61 7.93 9.64 -2.69
CA ILE A 61 7.06 9.09 -1.64
C ILE A 61 6.95 10.09 -0.48
N ASP A 62 8.09 10.59 0.01
CA ASP A 62 8.14 11.48 1.17
C ASP A 62 7.46 12.83 0.88
N GLU A 63 7.61 13.38 -0.33
CA GLU A 63 6.88 14.57 -0.77
C GLU A 63 5.37 14.33 -0.78
N LEU A 64 4.92 13.20 -1.34
CA LEU A 64 3.50 12.89 -1.46
C LEU A 64 2.87 12.66 -0.08
N LEU A 65 3.57 11.99 0.83
CA LEU A 65 3.16 11.83 2.22
C LEU A 65 3.11 13.20 2.93
N GLY A 66 4.12 14.06 2.74
CA GLY A 66 4.18 15.40 3.31
C GLY A 66 3.01 16.30 2.87
N ASN A 67 2.62 16.23 1.61
CA ASN A 67 1.53 17.04 1.03
C ASN A 67 0.13 16.57 1.46
N ASN A 68 -0.01 15.38 2.04
CA ASN A 68 -1.31 14.74 2.30
C ASN A 68 -1.55 14.34 3.77
N GLN A 69 -0.87 14.97 4.73
CA GLN A 69 -0.94 14.62 6.17
C GLN A 69 -2.37 14.54 6.73
N ASP A 70 -3.25 15.49 6.42
CA ASP A 70 -4.64 15.47 6.88
C ASP A 70 -5.41 14.25 6.34
N SER A 71 -5.15 13.88 5.07
CA SER A 71 -5.76 12.70 4.46
C SER A 71 -5.22 11.39 5.03
N ILE A 72 -3.95 11.37 5.46
CA ILE A 72 -3.33 10.23 6.14
C ILE A 72 -3.94 10.01 7.52
N GLU A 73 -4.23 11.08 8.26
CA GLU A 73 -4.94 10.98 9.55
C GLU A 73 -6.36 10.43 9.37
N LEU A 74 -7.05 10.80 8.28
CA LEU A 74 -8.35 10.21 7.94
C LEU A 74 -8.21 8.71 7.58
N LEU A 75 -7.16 8.31 6.86
CA LEU A 75 -6.86 6.90 6.56
C LEU A 75 -6.61 6.08 7.84
N ARG A 76 -5.86 6.63 8.80
CA ARG A 76 -5.64 5.99 10.12
C ARG A 76 -6.94 5.68 10.84
N ARG A 77 -7.86 6.65 10.85
CA ARG A 77 -9.19 6.50 11.48
C ARG A 77 -10.05 5.50 10.73
N ALA A 78 -10.00 5.53 9.39
CA ALA A 78 -10.71 4.58 8.54
C ALA A 78 -10.25 3.14 8.81
N ARG A 79 -8.93 2.88 8.89
CA ARG A 79 -8.39 1.56 9.27
C ARG A 79 -9.02 1.01 10.55
N ASN A 80 -9.11 1.85 11.59
CA ASN A 80 -9.72 1.43 12.85
C ASN A 80 -11.21 1.08 12.66
N ALA A 81 -11.94 1.85 11.88
CA ALA A 81 -13.36 1.57 11.63
C ALA A 81 -13.58 0.29 10.82
N VAL A 82 -12.65 -0.08 9.93
CA VAL A 82 -12.71 -1.30 9.10
C VAL A 82 -12.47 -2.57 9.91
N PHE A 83 -11.47 -2.57 10.80
CA PHE A 83 -11.08 -3.79 11.53
C PHE A 83 -11.67 -3.91 12.93
N HIS A 84 -12.31 -2.87 13.46
CA HIS A 84 -13.04 -2.94 14.73
C HIS A 84 -14.55 -3.04 14.52
N TYR A 85 -15.19 -3.94 15.27
CA TYR A 85 -16.65 -4.08 15.30
C TYR A 85 -17.32 -2.74 15.66
N GLN A 86 -18.26 -2.32 14.82
CA GLN A 86 -19.05 -1.11 15.02
C GLN A 86 -20.45 -1.44 15.53
N LYS A 87 -20.90 -0.72 16.57
CA LYS A 87 -22.27 -0.83 17.11
C LYS A 87 -23.33 -0.18 16.20
N LYS A 88 -22.90 0.62 15.23
CA LYS A 88 -23.74 1.28 14.24
C LYS A 88 -23.27 0.84 12.85
N PRO A 89 -24.19 0.67 11.88
CA PRO A 89 -23.85 0.20 10.53
C PRO A 89 -22.94 1.17 9.76
N PHE A 90 -22.98 2.47 10.09
CA PHE A 90 -22.10 3.49 9.52
C PHE A 90 -21.47 4.31 10.64
N ASP A 91 -20.13 4.29 10.70
CA ASP A 91 -19.36 5.21 11.54
C ASP A 91 -19.26 6.55 10.78
N PRO A 92 -19.62 7.69 11.39
CA PRO A 92 -19.48 9.02 10.77
C PRO A 92 -18.08 9.30 10.20
N ARG A 93 -17.03 8.66 10.76
CA ARG A 93 -15.65 8.75 10.26
C ARG A 93 -15.49 8.12 8.88
N LEU A 94 -16.22 7.03 8.61
CA LEU A 94 -16.25 6.38 7.29
C LEU A 94 -17.02 7.25 6.29
N GLU A 95 -18.09 7.92 6.72
CA GLU A 95 -18.87 8.83 5.87
C GLU A 95 -18.10 10.11 5.50
N GLU A 96 -17.34 10.68 6.45
CA GLU A 96 -16.44 11.81 6.20
C GLU A 96 -15.34 11.41 5.23
N PHE A 97 -14.69 10.27 5.49
CA PHE A 97 -13.68 9.72 4.59
C PHE A 97 -14.23 9.49 3.18
N ALA A 98 -15.37 8.80 3.04
CA ALA A 98 -16.00 8.50 1.75
C ALA A 98 -16.44 9.78 1.01
N ARG A 99 -16.93 10.78 1.74
CA ARG A 99 -17.29 12.07 1.16
C ARG A 99 -16.09 12.84 0.67
N ASP A 100 -14.92 12.80 1.30
CA ASP A 100 -13.74 13.50 0.79
C ASP A 100 -12.92 12.65 -0.20
N PHE A 101 -13.24 11.35 -0.34
CA PHE A 101 -12.42 10.40 -1.10
C PHE A 101 -12.44 10.61 -2.61
N HIS A 102 -13.46 11.28 -3.17
CA HIS A 102 -13.56 11.56 -4.61
C HIS A 102 -12.40 12.43 -5.17
N LYS A 103 -11.41 12.80 -4.34
CA LYS A 103 -10.21 13.57 -4.68
C LYS A 103 -8.91 12.75 -4.74
N LYS A 104 -8.91 11.43 -4.53
CA LYS A 104 -7.68 10.68 -4.16
C LYS A 104 -6.93 10.00 -5.31
N GLY A 105 -6.61 10.75 -6.37
CA GLY A 105 -5.58 10.32 -7.34
C GLY A 105 -4.24 10.04 -6.64
N TRP A 106 -3.90 10.85 -5.64
CA TRP A 106 -2.63 10.74 -4.93
C TRP A 106 -2.44 9.40 -4.19
N LEU A 107 -3.50 8.73 -3.72
CA LEU A 107 -3.34 7.46 -3.00
C LEU A 107 -3.02 6.32 -3.97
N VAL A 108 -3.58 6.38 -5.18
CA VAL A 108 -3.20 5.51 -6.29
C VAL A 108 -1.75 5.78 -6.68
N ASP A 109 -1.37 7.05 -6.84
CA ASP A 109 0.00 7.43 -7.17
C ASP A 109 1.00 6.95 -6.11
N LEU A 110 0.66 7.11 -4.82
CA LEU A 110 1.47 6.64 -3.71
C LEU A 110 1.66 5.12 -3.75
N HIS A 111 0.57 4.37 -3.96
CA HIS A 111 0.62 2.92 -4.06
C HIS A 111 1.55 2.46 -5.19
N GLN A 112 1.46 3.10 -6.35
CA GLN A 112 2.35 2.81 -7.49
C GLN A 112 3.82 3.14 -7.18
N LEU A 113 4.09 4.24 -6.46
CA LEU A 113 5.43 4.57 -6.00
C LEU A 113 5.98 3.51 -5.02
N PHE A 114 5.16 3.00 -4.11
CA PHE A 114 5.56 1.90 -3.22
C PHE A 114 5.88 0.62 -4.00
N LEU A 115 5.08 0.23 -4.99
CA LEU A 115 5.36 -0.93 -5.85
C LEU A 115 6.67 -0.75 -6.62
N LYS A 116 6.92 0.45 -7.15
CA LYS A 116 8.19 0.78 -7.81
C LYS A 116 9.37 0.70 -6.85
N PHE A 117 9.22 1.21 -5.63
CA PHE A 117 10.24 1.10 -4.59
C PHE A 117 10.55 -0.37 -4.29
N MET A 118 9.51 -1.20 -4.12
CA MET A 118 9.65 -2.64 -3.90
C MET A 118 10.35 -3.37 -5.05
N LEU A 119 10.06 -3.00 -6.29
CA LEU A 119 10.73 -3.54 -7.48
C LEU A 119 12.23 -3.20 -7.52
N CYS A 120 12.62 -2.00 -7.06
CA CYS A 120 14.03 -1.58 -7.09
C CYS A 120 14.82 -2.00 -5.83
N TYR A 121 14.13 -2.27 -4.73
CA TYR A 121 14.76 -2.47 -3.42
C TYR A 121 15.79 -3.61 -3.39
N PRO A 122 15.52 -4.83 -3.90
CA PRO A 122 16.48 -5.94 -3.79
C PRO A 122 17.80 -5.64 -4.50
N GLU A 123 17.73 -4.98 -5.66
CA GLU A 123 18.92 -4.58 -6.40
C GLU A 123 19.71 -3.49 -5.68
N SER A 124 19.02 -2.58 -4.98
CA SER A 124 19.66 -1.50 -4.23
C SER A 124 20.50 -1.99 -3.04
N ILE A 125 20.11 -3.12 -2.45
CA ILE A 125 20.79 -3.70 -1.27
C ILE A 125 21.77 -4.83 -1.62
N TYR A 126 21.79 -5.30 -2.87
CA TYR A 126 22.67 -6.39 -3.31
C TYR A 126 23.88 -5.88 -4.09
N PRO A 127 25.10 -5.92 -3.51
CA PRO A 127 26.26 -5.24 -4.08
C PRO A 127 26.91 -5.99 -5.26
N TYR A 128 26.53 -7.24 -5.53
CA TYR A 128 27.20 -8.08 -6.54
C TYR A 128 26.37 -8.18 -7.83
N GLY A 129 26.98 -7.93 -9.00
CA GLY A 129 26.27 -7.96 -10.28
C GLY A 129 25.86 -9.36 -10.74
N GLU A 130 26.71 -10.38 -10.50
CA GLU A 130 26.59 -11.72 -11.11
C GLU A 130 25.35 -12.52 -10.66
N ARG A 131 24.79 -12.24 -9.48
CA ARG A 131 23.62 -12.94 -8.92
C ARG A 131 22.48 -12.00 -8.54
N ARG A 132 22.48 -10.79 -9.08
CA ARG A 132 21.50 -9.76 -8.74
C ARG A 132 20.07 -10.23 -9.04
N GLU A 133 19.86 -10.84 -10.19
CA GLU A 133 18.55 -11.37 -10.61
C GLU A 133 18.09 -12.53 -9.72
N GLU A 134 18.97 -13.50 -9.44
CA GLU A 134 18.68 -14.61 -8.52
C GLU A 134 18.28 -14.08 -7.13
N PHE A 135 19.03 -13.12 -6.60
CA PHE A 135 18.73 -12.49 -5.32
C PHE A 135 17.38 -11.78 -5.32
N ALA A 136 17.08 -10.98 -6.35
CA ALA A 136 15.82 -10.28 -6.49
C ALA A 136 14.64 -11.26 -6.56
N ASN A 137 14.77 -12.34 -7.35
CA ASN A 137 13.75 -13.38 -7.45
C ASN A 137 13.50 -14.08 -6.11
N SER A 138 14.55 -14.47 -5.38
CA SER A 138 14.39 -15.05 -4.03
C SER A 138 13.73 -14.08 -3.05
N PHE A 139 14.05 -12.78 -3.14
CA PHE A 139 13.39 -11.77 -2.33
C PHE A 139 11.89 -11.70 -2.63
N TYR A 140 11.50 -11.66 -3.91
CA TYR A 140 10.09 -11.62 -4.31
C TYR A 140 9.32 -12.87 -3.87
N GLU A 141 9.94 -14.05 -3.96
CA GLU A 141 9.39 -15.30 -3.45
C GLU A 141 9.12 -15.26 -1.93
N ILE A 142 10.04 -14.67 -1.14
CA ILE A 142 9.87 -14.52 0.31
C ILE A 142 8.72 -13.56 0.65
N VAL A 143 8.59 -12.48 -0.12
CA VAL A 143 7.47 -11.54 0.05
C VAL A 143 6.15 -12.16 -0.42
N GLY A 144 6.20 -13.11 -1.36
CA GLY A 144 5.03 -13.69 -2.02
C GLY A 144 4.49 -12.83 -3.16
N TRP A 145 5.25 -11.83 -3.59
CA TRP A 145 4.86 -10.93 -4.67
C TRP A 145 5.50 -11.36 -5.98
N LYS A 146 4.81 -11.11 -7.09
CA LYS A 146 5.36 -11.33 -8.43
C LYS A 146 5.16 -10.04 -9.24
N PRO A 147 6.24 -9.39 -9.71
CA PRO A 147 6.08 -8.22 -10.55
C PRO A 147 5.27 -8.58 -11.79
N CYS A 148 4.10 -7.98 -11.95
CA CYS A 148 3.38 -8.01 -13.21
C CYS A 148 4.17 -7.13 -14.19
N LEU A 149 4.86 -7.77 -15.13
CA LEU A 149 5.51 -7.12 -16.28
C LEU A 149 4.44 -6.60 -17.26
N LEU A 150 3.55 -5.71 -16.81
CA LEU A 150 2.69 -4.94 -17.71
C LEU A 150 3.20 -3.50 -17.75
N GLN A 151 4.24 -3.33 -18.57
CA GLN A 151 4.55 -2.17 -19.42
C GLN A 151 4.70 -0.85 -18.65
N ALA A 152 5.90 -0.58 -18.13
CA ALA A 152 6.84 0.29 -18.86
C ALA A 152 6.53 0.43 -20.36
N THR A 153 5.69 1.41 -20.69
CA THR A 153 5.65 2.08 -22.00
C THR A 153 5.98 3.54 -21.83
#